data_AF-A0A8J3LGJ0-F1
#
_entry.id   AF-A0A8J3LGJ0-F1
#
_cell.length_a   1.000
_cell.length_b   1.000
_cell.length_c   1.000
_cell.angle_alpha   90.00
_cell.angle_beta   90.00
_cell.angle_gamma   90.00
#
_symmetry.space_group_name_H-M   'P 1'
#
loop_
_entity.id
_entity.type
_entity.pdbx_description
1 polymer ?
#
loop_
_entity_poly.entity_id
_entity_poly.type
_entity_poly.pdbx_seq_one_letter_code
_entity_poly.pdbx_strand_id
1 'polypeptide(L)'
;MTTDLAPRPAVPASRLPLLRPAADLDDAQLRVELANTHAVVGLTGLRAVPRDRAMLQTRLDELDAEYLRRFPAAAASWPWRR
;
A
#
# COMPACT_ATOMS: atom_id res chain seq x y z
N MET A 1 42.98 14.80 26.67
CA MET A 1 41.90 15.10 25.70
C MET A 1 41.18 13.80 25.43
N THR A 2 40.06 13.56 26.09
CA THR A 2 39.33 12.28 26.04
C THR A 2 38.15 12.47 25.08
N THR A 3 38.15 11.74 23.97
CA THR A 3 37.09 11.81 22.97
C THR A 3 35.83 11.16 23.53
N ASP A 4 34.80 11.97 23.77
CA ASP A 4 33.48 11.54 24.20
C ASP A 4 32.79 10.77 23.05
N LEU A 5 32.52 9.48 23.29
CA LEU A 5 31.89 8.59 22.34
C LEU A 5 30.37 8.83 22.41
N ALA A 6 29.87 9.69 21.53
CA ALA A 6 28.45 10.01 21.45
C ALA A 6 27.58 8.73 21.34
N PRO A 7 26.46 8.63 22.07
CA PRO A 7 25.58 7.46 22.02
C PRO A 7 24.94 7.33 20.64
N ARG A 8 25.05 6.14 20.04
CA ARG A 8 24.39 5.81 18.77
C ARG A 8 22.87 5.98 18.96
N PRO A 9 22.16 6.70 18.08
CA PRO A 9 20.71 6.80 18.17
C PRO A 9 20.12 5.40 18.02
N ALA A 10 19.35 4.98 19.04
CA ALA A 10 18.52 3.79 18.97
C ALA A 10 17.52 4.01 17.82
N VAL A 11 17.66 3.24 16.75
CA VAL A 11 16.69 3.23 15.65
C VAL A 11 15.37 2.72 16.24
N PRO A 12 14.29 3.53 16.27
CA PRO A 12 13.03 3.06 16.81
C PRO A 12 12.55 1.87 15.98
N ALA A 13 12.19 0.80 16.69
CA ALA A 13 11.60 -0.41 16.14
C ALA A 13 10.50 -0.05 15.14
N SER A 14 10.58 -0.69 13.96
CA SER A 14 9.74 -0.50 12.79
C SER A 14 8.28 -0.18 13.13
N ARG A 15 7.95 1.12 13.08
CA ARG A 15 6.57 1.56 12.92
C ARG A 15 6.19 1.16 11.50
N LEU A 16 5.40 0.10 11.35
CA LEU A 16 4.66 -0.12 10.11
C LEU A 16 3.96 1.21 9.80
N PRO A 17 4.23 1.87 8.66
CA PRO A 17 3.48 3.05 8.30
C PRO A 17 2.01 2.61 8.22
N LEU A 18 1.19 3.12 9.13
CA LEU A 18 -0.26 3.01 9.00
C LEU A 18 -0.60 3.66 7.66
N LEU A 19 -0.94 2.84 6.67
CA LEU A 19 -1.36 3.33 5.36
C LEU A 19 -2.58 4.22 5.58
N ARG A 20 -2.57 5.40 4.94
CA ARG A 20 -3.70 6.33 5.02
C ARG A 20 -4.93 5.65 4.40
N PRO A 21 -6.15 5.84 4.93
CA PRO A 21 -7.37 5.37 4.27
C PRO A 21 -7.42 5.80 2.80
N ALA A 22 -7.94 4.95 1.92
CA ALA A 22 -8.03 5.26 0.48
C ALA A 22 -8.86 6.53 0.22
N ALA A 23 -9.87 6.77 1.06
CA ALA A 23 -10.71 7.96 1.01
C ALA A 23 -9.94 9.28 1.21
N ASP A 24 -8.81 9.24 1.93
CA ASP A 24 -7.98 10.42 2.23
C ASP A 24 -6.91 10.68 1.16
N LEU A 25 -6.77 9.80 0.18
CA LEU A 25 -5.86 9.98 -0.95
C LEU A 25 -6.49 10.95 -1.95
N ASP A 26 -5.67 11.83 -2.53
CA ASP A 26 -6.06 12.55 -3.74
C ASP A 26 -6.10 11.60 -4.96
N ASP A 27 -6.67 12.06 -6.07
CA ASP A 27 -6.88 11.21 -7.25
C ASP A 27 -5.57 10.71 -7.89
N ALA A 28 -4.50 11.50 -7.82
CA ALA A 28 -3.20 11.11 -8.36
C ALA A 28 -2.54 10.05 -7.47
N GLN A 29 -2.58 10.26 -6.15
CA GLN A 29 -2.09 9.33 -5.15
C GLN A 29 -2.85 8.00 -5.22
N LEU A 30 -4.18 8.05 -5.30
CA LEU A 30 -5.03 6.87 -5.43
C LEU A 30 -4.65 6.04 -6.66
N ARG A 31 -4.46 6.69 -7.82
CA ARG A 31 -4.04 6.00 -9.05
C ARG A 31 -2.68 5.34 -8.93
N VAL A 32 -1.70 6.05 -8.37
CA VAL A 32 -0.33 5.55 -8.21
C VAL A 32 -0.31 4.37 -7.23
N GLU A 33 -0.95 4.52 -6.07
CA GLU A 33 -0.97 3.46 -5.06
C GLU A 33 -1.71 2.22 -5.56
N LEU A 34 -2.82 2.41 -6.27
CA LEU A 34 -3.59 1.32 -6.86
C LEU A 34 -2.78 0.54 -7.89
N ALA A 35 -2.12 1.23 -8.83
CA ALA A 35 -1.27 0.59 -9.83
C ALA A 35 -0.12 -0.20 -9.19
N ASN A 36 0.53 0.38 -8.19
CA ASN A 36 1.62 -0.26 -7.45
C ASN A 36 1.14 -1.49 -6.67
N THR A 37 -0.03 -1.41 -6.03
CA THR A 37 -0.57 -2.51 -5.22
C THR A 37 -0.97 -3.69 -6.12
N HIS A 38 -1.59 -3.43 -7.28
CA HIS A 38 -1.88 -4.47 -8.29
C HIS A 38 -0.60 -5.14 -8.80
N ALA A 39 0.43 -4.36 -9.11
CA ALA A 39 1.73 -4.89 -9.54
C ALA A 39 2.37 -5.79 -8.46
N VAL A 40 2.32 -5.37 -7.19
CA VAL A 40 2.85 -6.15 -6.06
C VAL A 40 2.05 -7.42 -5.85
N VAL A 41 0.72 -7.38 -5.91
CA VAL A 41 -0.13 -8.59 -5.79
C VAL A 41 0.21 -9.60 -6.87
N GLY A 42 0.39 -9.17 -8.13
CA GLY A 42 0.84 -10.03 -9.22
C GLY A 42 2.20 -10.71 -8.97
N LEU A 43 3.10 -10.05 -8.23
CA LEU A 43 4.40 -10.59 -7.84
C LEU A 43 4.37 -11.44 -6.56
N THR A 44 3.46 -11.14 -5.62
CA THR A 44 3.36 -11.83 -4.32
C THR A 44 2.91 -13.28 -4.43
N GLY A 45 2.28 -13.66 -5.54
CA GLY A 45 1.99 -15.06 -5.88
C GLY A 45 3.23 -15.96 -5.90
N LEU A 46 4.44 -15.38 -5.95
CA LEU A 46 5.69 -16.14 -6.01
C LEU A 46 6.31 -16.44 -4.63
N ARG A 47 6.18 -15.57 -3.60
CA ARG A 47 6.95 -15.71 -2.33
C ARG A 47 6.37 -15.06 -1.06
N ALA A 48 5.16 -14.48 -1.06
CA ALA A 48 4.67 -13.75 0.12
C ALA A 48 4.15 -14.67 1.25
N VAL A 49 4.35 -14.24 2.51
CA VAL A 49 3.76 -14.88 3.69
C VAL A 49 2.23 -14.69 3.64
N PRO A 50 1.40 -15.69 4.02
CA PRO A 50 -0.05 -15.60 3.93
C PRO A 50 -0.67 -14.35 4.58
N ARG A 51 -0.10 -13.88 5.70
CA ARG A 51 -0.54 -12.66 6.39
C ARG A 51 -0.37 -11.41 5.53
N ASP A 52 0.77 -11.27 4.87
CA ASP A 52 1.07 -10.12 4.02
C ASP A 52 0.19 -10.12 2.77
N ARG A 53 -0.09 -11.32 2.23
CA ARG A 53 -1.05 -11.49 1.14
C ARG A 53 -2.46 -11.03 1.54
N ALA A 54 -2.93 -11.41 2.73
CA ALA A 54 -4.23 -10.99 3.22
C ALA A 54 -4.29 -9.47 3.43
N MET A 55 -3.24 -8.86 4.00
CA MET A 55 -3.16 -7.41 4.15
C MET A 55 -3.16 -6.68 2.80
N LEU A 56 -2.38 -7.16 1.83
CA LEU A 56 -2.32 -6.60 0.49
C LEU A 56 -3.66 -6.73 -0.23
N GLN A 57 -4.34 -7.87 -0.10
CA GLN A 57 -5.66 -8.06 -0.68
C GLN A 57 -6.69 -7.09 -0.07
N THR A 58 -6.71 -6.94 1.26
CA THR A 58 -7.58 -5.96 1.93
C THR A 58 -7.31 -4.55 1.44
N ARG A 59 -6.04 -4.17 1.29
CA ARG A 59 -5.68 -2.84 0.80
C ARG A 59 -6.11 -2.62 -0.65
N LEU A 60 -5.96 -3.64 -1.49
CA LEU A 60 -6.37 -3.60 -2.88
C LEU A 60 -7.89 -3.41 -3.01
N ASP A 61 -8.66 -4.11 -2.18
CA ASP A 61 -10.13 -3.99 -2.16
C ASP A 61 -10.58 -2.58 -1.76
N GLU A 62 -9.89 -1.97 -0.80
CA GLU A 62 -10.15 -0.60 -0.36
C GLU A 62 -9.88 0.42 -1.47
N LEU A 63 -8.74 0.29 -2.16
CA LEU A 63 -8.33 1.18 -3.25
C LEU A 63 -9.24 1.00 -4.48
N ASP A 64 -9.59 -0.23 -4.84
CA ASP A 64 -10.52 -0.54 -5.94
C ASP A 64 -11.90 0.06 -5.68
N ALA A 65 -12.45 -0.14 -4.46
CA ALA A 65 -13.75 0.39 -4.09
C ALA A 65 -13.77 1.93 -4.14
N GLU A 66 -12.75 2.57 -3.59
CA GLU A 66 -12.66 4.03 -3.60
C GLU A 66 -12.46 4.58 -5.01
N TYR A 67 -11.63 3.94 -5.83
CA TYR A 67 -11.42 4.35 -7.22
C TYR A 67 -12.71 4.26 -8.04
N LEU A 68 -13.43 3.13 -7.95
CA LEU A 68 -14.68 2.93 -8.69
C LEU A 68 -15.81 3.84 -8.20
N ARG A 69 -15.80 4.22 -6.92
CA ARG A 69 -16.71 5.22 -6.36
C ARG A 69 -16.48 6.61 -6.97
N ARG A 70 -15.21 7.01 -7.18
CA ARG A 70 -14.85 8.31 -7.79
C ARG A 70 -14.97 8.32 -9.30
N PHE A 71 -14.68 7.20 -9.96
CA PHE A 71 -14.66 7.06 -11.42
C PHE A 71 -15.61 5.95 -11.88
N PRO A 72 -16.94 6.13 -11.75
CA PRO A 72 -17.91 5.07 -12.06
C PRO A 72 -17.86 4.62 -13.53
N ALA A 73 -17.46 5.51 -14.45
CA ALA A 73 -17.26 5.16 -15.87
C ALA A 73 -16.15 4.10 -16.08
N ALA A 74 -15.15 4.05 -15.20
CA ALA A 74 -14.06 3.06 -15.27
C ALA A 74 -14.52 1.65 -14.90
N ALA A 75 -15.66 1.49 -14.21
CA ALA A 75 -16.20 0.19 -13.85
C ALA A 75 -16.48 -0.69 -15.08
N ALA A 76 -16.84 -0.09 -16.22
CA ALA A 76 -17.11 -0.79 -17.46
C ALA A 76 -15.85 -1.44 -18.08
N SER A 77 -14.68 -0.83 -17.89
CA SER A 77 -13.40 -1.27 -18.44
C SER A 77 -12.41 -1.74 -17.38
N TRP A 78 -12.90 -2.10 -16.19
CA TRP A 78 -12.03 -2.45 -15.06
C TRP A 78 -11.23 -3.72 -15.34
N PRO A 79 -9.89 -3.64 -15.49
CA PRO A 79 -9.11 -4.77 -15.98
C PRO A 79 -8.80 -5.82 -14.90
N TRP A 80 -9.06 -5.49 -13.63
CA TRP A 80 -8.72 -6.33 -12.47
C TRP A 80 -9.96 -6.96 -11.81
N ARG A 81 -11.05 -7.14 -12.57
CA ARG A 81 -12.24 -7.83 -12.07
C ARG A 81 -11.86 -9.24 -11.59
N ARG A 82 -12.30 -9.58 -10.37
CA ARG A 82 -12.15 -10.91 -9.77
C ARG A 82 -12.85 -11.99 -10.57
#